data_AF-V5HYJ0-F1
#
_entry.id   AF-V5HYJ0-F1
#
_cell.length_a   1.000
_cell.length_b   1.000
_cell.length_c   1.000
_cell.angle_alpha   90.00
_cell.angle_beta   90.00
_cell.angle_gamma   90.00
#
_symmetry.space_group_name_H-M   'P 1'
#
loop_
_entity.id
_entity.type
_entity.pdbx_description
1 polymer ?
#
loop_
_entity_poly.entity_id
_entity_poly.type
_entity_poly.pdbx_seq_one_letter_code
_entity_poly.pdbx_strand_id
1 'polypeptide(L)'
;PLDERHNLLQKYQDFPKGLLYGTLQLVYSSLEDDPSRICMFTYRPNENPPEHGKLHMLTTFTSQKDFIVQEFHPKTADGHKKAYKAHAEIYRNGTFHDTWVIFTDRKRCTVLRTPGYHDLCELFTAGARTSGSMK
;
A
#
# COMPACT_ATOMS: atom_id res chain seq x y z
N PRO A 1 -5.58 6.68 19.41
CA PRO A 1 -6.04 6.41 18.03
C PRO A 1 -7.41 5.71 18.07
N LEU A 2 -8.36 6.08 17.20
CA LEU A 2 -9.52 5.23 16.93
C LEU A 2 -9.01 3.82 16.61
N ASP A 3 -9.72 2.78 17.05
CA ASP A 3 -9.34 1.40 16.79
C ASP A 3 -9.25 1.16 15.28
N GLU A 4 -8.05 1.32 14.72
CA GLU A 4 -7.78 1.26 13.27
C GLU A 4 -8.16 -0.11 12.70
N ARG A 5 -8.31 -1.13 13.55
CA ARG A 5 -8.69 -2.49 13.18
C ARG A 5 -10.16 -2.79 13.49
N HIS A 6 -10.95 -1.78 13.84
CA HIS A 6 -12.34 -1.95 14.16
C HIS A 6 -13.12 -2.56 12.99
N ASN A 7 -13.99 -3.54 13.29
CA ASN A 7 -14.72 -4.30 12.28
C ASN A 7 -15.62 -3.45 11.37
N LEU A 8 -16.02 -2.25 11.79
CA LEU A 8 -16.79 -1.33 10.93
C LEU A 8 -15.95 -0.72 9.81
N LEU A 9 -14.62 -0.68 9.97
CA LEU A 9 -13.67 -0.12 9.02
C LEU A 9 -13.20 -1.14 7.97
N GLN A 10 -13.36 -2.44 8.21
CA GLN A 10 -12.82 -3.52 7.35
C GLN A 10 -13.07 -3.32 5.84
N LYS A 11 -14.22 -2.75 5.45
CA LYS A 11 -14.52 -2.48 4.03
C LYS A 11 -13.56 -1.42 3.44
N TYR A 12 -13.16 -0.43 4.23
CA TYR A 12 -12.20 0.59 3.84
C TYR A 12 -10.75 0.14 4.03
N GLN A 13 -10.50 -1.13 4.34
CA GLN A 13 -9.15 -1.65 4.57
C GLN A 13 -8.75 -2.70 3.53
N ASP A 14 -9.56 -2.88 2.48
CA ASP A 14 -9.30 -3.86 1.44
C ASP A 14 -8.13 -3.44 0.54
N PHE A 15 -6.95 -4.00 0.81
CA PHE A 15 -5.69 -3.66 0.16
C PHE A 15 -5.69 -3.93 -1.35
N PRO A 16 -6.06 -5.14 -1.84
CA PRO A 16 -6.22 -5.38 -3.28
C PRO A 16 -7.14 -4.37 -3.96
N LYS A 17 -8.29 -4.03 -3.34
CA LYS A 17 -9.23 -3.05 -3.92
C LYS A 17 -8.68 -1.63 -3.92
N GLY A 18 -7.87 -1.26 -2.92
CA GLY A 18 -7.18 0.03 -2.89
C GLY A 18 -6.14 0.20 -4.00
N LEU A 19 -5.62 -0.91 -4.55
CA LEU A 19 -4.59 -0.92 -5.58
C LEU A 19 -5.12 -1.15 -7.00
N LEU A 20 -6.39 -1.56 -7.17
CA LEU A 20 -6.91 -2.09 -8.43
C LEU A 20 -7.03 -1.06 -9.57
N TYR A 21 -7.03 0.23 -9.26
CA TYR A 21 -7.36 1.30 -10.22
C TYR A 21 -6.15 1.90 -10.94
N GLY A 22 -5.03 1.18 -10.95
CA GLY A 22 -3.84 1.51 -11.72
C GLY A 22 -2.63 1.78 -10.83
N THR A 23 -1.87 2.80 -11.21
CA THR A 23 -0.65 3.19 -10.52
C THR A 23 -0.98 4.17 -9.40
N LEU A 24 -0.53 3.86 -8.17
CA LEU A 24 -0.63 4.77 -7.04
C LEU A 24 0.70 5.47 -6.80
N GLN A 25 0.67 6.80 -6.69
CA GLN A 25 1.84 7.64 -6.43
C GLN A 25 1.83 8.11 -4.98
N LEU A 26 3.00 8.16 -4.35
CA LEU A 26 3.17 8.73 -3.02
C LEU A 26 2.90 10.23 -3.06
N VAL A 27 2.03 10.71 -2.17
CA VAL A 27 1.72 12.15 -2.01
C VAL A 27 2.18 12.66 -0.65
N TYR A 28 2.17 11.81 0.37
CA TYR A 28 2.64 12.15 1.70
C TYR A 28 3.29 10.94 2.35
N SER A 29 4.38 11.18 3.07
CA SER A 29 5.06 10.22 3.94
C SER A 29 5.38 10.92 5.25
N SER A 30 5.17 10.24 6.37
CA SER A 30 5.51 10.75 7.70
C SER A 30 7.00 10.65 8.03
N LEU A 31 7.79 9.94 7.21
CA LEU A 31 9.24 9.81 7.39
C LEU A 31 9.97 10.71 6.39
N GLU A 32 10.59 11.77 6.92
CA GLU A 32 11.27 12.81 6.15
C GLU A 32 12.49 12.28 5.38
N ASP A 33 13.33 11.50 6.05
CA ASP A 33 14.53 10.89 5.47
C ASP A 33 14.36 9.36 5.39
N ASP A 34 13.64 8.92 4.35
CA ASP A 34 13.43 7.49 4.08
C ASP A 34 14.38 7.00 2.97
N PRO A 35 15.39 6.17 3.29
CA PRO A 35 16.33 5.64 2.30
C PRO A 35 15.67 4.67 1.30
N SER A 36 14.51 4.11 1.65
CA SER A 36 13.77 3.13 0.84
C SER A 36 12.34 3.59 0.54
N ARG A 37 12.15 4.90 0.36
CA ARG A 37 10.86 5.51 0.06
C ARG A 37 10.21 4.84 -1.15
N ILE A 38 8.99 4.37 -0.97
CA ILE A 38 8.18 3.88 -2.09
C ILE A 38 7.51 5.07 -2.73
N CYS A 39 7.99 5.45 -3.91
CA CYS A 39 7.43 6.56 -4.68
C CYS A 39 6.14 6.16 -5.39
N MET A 40 6.00 4.87 -5.73
CA MET A 40 4.92 4.39 -6.57
C MET A 40 4.66 2.90 -6.41
N PHE A 41 3.39 2.52 -6.35
CA PHE A 41 2.91 1.15 -6.50
C PHE A 41 2.25 0.95 -7.87
N THR A 42 2.55 -0.16 -8.53
CA THR A 42 1.76 -0.68 -9.65
C THR A 42 1.35 -2.11 -9.33
N TYR A 43 0.04 -2.33 -9.23
CA TYR A 43 -0.50 -3.65 -8.92
C TYR A 43 -0.83 -4.43 -10.20
N ARG A 44 -0.33 -5.66 -10.29
CA ARG A 44 -0.49 -6.56 -11.42
C ARG A 44 -1.21 -7.84 -10.96
N PRO A 45 -2.55 -7.82 -10.86
CA PRO A 45 -3.32 -8.92 -10.27
C PRO A 45 -3.24 -10.23 -11.07
N ASN A 46 -2.97 -10.15 -12.38
CA ASN A 46 -2.97 -11.31 -13.28
C ASN A 46 -1.55 -11.84 -13.58
N GLU A 47 -0.51 -11.30 -12.96
CA GLU A 47 0.86 -11.82 -13.14
C GLU A 47 1.08 -13.06 -12.28
N ASN A 48 1.67 -14.12 -12.86
CA ASN A 48 1.89 -15.37 -12.13
C ASN A 48 2.98 -15.25 -11.04
N PRO A 49 2.80 -15.89 -9.85
CA PRO A 49 1.69 -16.79 -9.51
C PRO A 49 0.35 -16.07 -9.20
N PRO A 50 -0.79 -16.68 -9.55
CA PRO A 50 -2.02 -15.95 -9.83
C PRO A 50 -2.95 -15.66 -8.64
N GLU A 51 -2.71 -16.13 -7.41
CA GLU A 51 -3.72 -15.98 -6.34
C GLU A 51 -4.03 -14.50 -6.07
N HIS A 52 -2.99 -13.69 -6.00
CA HIS A 52 -3.09 -12.24 -5.76
C HIS A 52 -2.16 -11.42 -6.65
N GLY A 53 -1.35 -12.03 -7.51
CA GLY A 53 -0.49 -11.33 -8.46
C GLY A 53 0.76 -10.70 -7.83
N LYS A 54 1.26 -9.61 -8.44
CA LYS A 54 2.51 -8.96 -8.05
C LYS A 54 2.36 -7.47 -7.78
N LEU A 55 3.17 -6.96 -6.87
CA LEU A 55 3.40 -5.53 -6.69
C LEU A 55 4.72 -5.14 -7.34
N HIS A 56 4.66 -4.10 -8.17
CA HIS A 56 5.83 -3.43 -8.73
C HIS A 56 5.98 -2.11 -8.00
N MET A 57 7.11 -1.91 -7.36
CA MET A 57 7.38 -0.76 -6.49
C MET A 57 8.54 0.04 -7.04
N LEU A 58 8.30 1.30 -7.36
CA LEU A 58 9.37 2.25 -7.64
C LEU A 58 9.84 2.81 -6.31
N THR A 59 11.12 2.61 -5.98
CA THR A 59 11.67 2.98 -4.68
C THR A 59 12.98 3.75 -4.83
N THR A 60 13.36 4.51 -3.80
CA THR A 60 14.68 5.17 -3.73
C THR A 60 15.81 4.24 -3.28
N PHE A 61 15.49 3.01 -2.87
CA PHE A 61 16.45 2.07 -2.28
C PHE A 61 17.52 1.60 -3.26
N THR A 62 17.17 1.50 -4.54
CA THR A 62 18.07 1.05 -5.60
C THR A 62 18.41 2.19 -6.54
N SER A 63 19.67 2.25 -6.97
CA SER A 63 20.13 3.15 -8.02
C SER A 63 19.78 2.65 -9.43
N GLN A 64 19.28 1.41 -9.55
CA GLN A 64 18.77 0.87 -10.80
C GLN A 64 17.39 1.48 -11.08
N LYS A 65 17.12 1.85 -12.34
CA LYS A 65 15.85 2.47 -12.75
C LYS A 65 14.67 1.49 -12.79
N ASP A 66 14.82 0.32 -12.17
CA ASP A 66 13.88 -0.78 -12.26
C ASP A 66 12.99 -0.88 -11.03
N PHE A 67 11.82 -1.49 -11.22
CA PHE A 67 10.90 -1.77 -10.13
C PHE A 67 11.43 -2.89 -9.25
N ILE A 68 11.26 -2.75 -7.92
CA ILE A 68 11.28 -3.90 -7.04
C ILE A 68 9.97 -4.64 -7.24
N VAL A 69 10.04 -5.88 -7.70
CA VAL A 69 8.87 -6.71 -7.95
C VAL A 69 8.78 -7.77 -6.86
N GLN A 70 7.64 -7.82 -6.17
CA GLN A 70 7.34 -8.87 -5.19
C GLN A 70 6.01 -9.56 -5.49
N GLU A 71 5.89 -10.80 -5.06
CA GLU A 71 4.58 -11.45 -4.95
C GLU A 71 3.73 -10.74 -3.91
N PHE A 72 2.44 -10.60 -4.19
CA PHE A 72 1.51 -9.92 -3.32
C PHE A 72 0.75 -10.93 -2.47
N HIS A 73 0.91 -10.88 -1.15
CA HIS A 73 0.26 -11.82 -0.22
C HIS A 73 -0.61 -11.08 0.81
N PRO A 74 -1.74 -10.50 0.39
CA PRO A 74 -2.64 -9.76 1.26
C PRO A 74 -3.42 -10.69 2.21
N LYS A 75 -3.44 -10.34 3.50
CA LYS A 75 -3.98 -11.13 4.61
C LYS A 75 -5.20 -10.44 5.22
N THR A 76 -6.14 -11.23 5.72
CA THR A 76 -7.31 -10.75 6.47
C THR A 76 -6.89 -10.53 7.91
N ALA A 77 -7.29 -9.40 8.51
CA ALA A 77 -7.05 -9.15 9.93
C ALA A 77 -7.97 -10.02 10.81
N ASP A 78 -7.52 -10.32 12.02
CA ASP A 78 -8.32 -11.07 12.98
C ASP A 78 -9.66 -10.38 13.26
N GLY A 79 -10.74 -11.15 13.24
CA GLY A 79 -12.10 -10.65 13.42
C GLY A 79 -12.74 -10.00 12.18
N HIS A 80 -11.98 -9.77 11.11
CA HIS A 80 -12.54 -9.27 9.84
C HIS A 80 -13.12 -10.41 8.99
N LYS A 81 -14.04 -10.05 8.09
CA LYS A 81 -14.55 -10.98 7.07
C LYS A 81 -13.43 -11.33 6.10
N LYS A 82 -13.29 -12.62 5.74
CA LYS A 82 -12.30 -13.14 4.78
C LYS A 82 -12.26 -12.41 3.43
N ALA A 83 -13.36 -11.78 3.04
CA ALA A 83 -13.48 -10.99 1.82
C ALA A 83 -12.61 -9.71 1.84
N TYR A 84 -12.21 -9.22 3.01
CA TYR A 84 -11.35 -8.04 3.14
C TYR A 84 -9.95 -8.46 3.54
N LYS A 85 -8.96 -7.97 2.80
CA LYS A 85 -7.54 -8.21 3.09
C LYS A 85 -6.92 -6.90 3.56
N ALA A 86 -6.66 -6.81 4.87
CA ALA A 86 -6.32 -5.56 5.55
C ALA A 86 -4.85 -5.17 5.46
N HIS A 87 -3.95 -6.13 5.25
CA HIS A 87 -2.51 -5.90 5.33
C HIS A 87 -1.73 -6.86 4.44
N ALA A 88 -0.47 -6.52 4.14
CA ALA A 88 0.46 -7.38 3.44
C ALA A 88 1.90 -7.02 3.83
N GLU A 89 2.81 -7.96 3.66
CA GLU A 89 4.25 -7.71 3.82
C GLU A 89 4.78 -6.96 2.59
N ILE A 90 5.44 -5.84 2.84
CA ILE A 90 6.01 -4.96 1.81
C ILE A 90 7.52 -4.85 2.01
N TYR A 91 8.28 -5.05 0.94
CA TYR A 91 9.73 -4.94 0.97
C TYR A 91 10.16 -3.47 1.15
N ARG A 92 10.97 -3.20 2.17
CA ARG A 92 11.64 -1.93 2.41
C ARG A 92 13.04 -2.17 2.96
N ASN A 93 14.02 -1.45 2.43
CA ASN A 93 15.38 -1.40 2.95
C ASN A 93 16.02 -2.77 3.25
N GLY A 94 15.89 -3.73 2.32
CA GLY A 94 16.49 -5.05 2.49
C GLY A 94 15.61 -6.11 3.16
N THR A 95 14.46 -5.76 3.74
CA THR A 95 13.60 -6.71 4.48
C THR A 95 12.11 -6.46 4.26
N PHE A 96 11.26 -7.40 4.68
CA PHE A 96 9.80 -7.28 4.58
C PHE A 96 9.21 -6.73 5.88
N HIS A 97 8.29 -5.78 5.76
CA HIS A 97 7.56 -5.21 6.89
C HIS A 97 6.04 -5.31 6.67
N ASP A 98 5.33 -5.69 7.72
CA ASP A 98 3.88 -5.77 7.68
C ASP A 98 3.26 -4.38 7.57
N THR A 99 2.53 -4.16 6.48
CA THR A 99 1.94 -2.87 6.10
C THR A 99 0.43 -2.99 6.04
N TRP A 100 -0.23 -2.13 6.82
CA TRP A 100 -1.66 -2.10 7.05
C TRP A 100 -2.33 -1.00 6.24
N VAL A 101 -3.49 -1.31 5.67
CA VAL A 101 -4.38 -0.28 5.13
C VAL A 101 -5.16 0.32 6.29
N ILE A 102 -4.89 1.59 6.57
CA ILE A 102 -5.70 2.37 7.51
C ILE A 102 -7.02 2.76 6.86
N PHE A 103 -6.95 3.19 5.60
CA PHE A 103 -8.11 3.57 4.82
C PHE A 103 -7.83 3.48 3.33
N THR A 104 -8.82 3.07 2.56
CA THR A 104 -8.89 3.26 1.11
C THR A 104 -10.31 3.62 0.72
N ASP A 105 -10.45 4.56 -0.21
CA ASP A 105 -11.72 4.84 -0.89
C ASP A 105 -12.01 3.82 -2.00
N ARG A 106 -11.09 2.86 -2.21
CA ARG A 106 -11.10 1.84 -3.26
C ARG A 106 -11.15 2.43 -4.66
N LYS A 107 -10.66 3.65 -4.87
CA LYS A 107 -10.72 4.33 -6.17
C LYS A 107 -9.50 5.19 -6.42
N ARG A 108 -9.20 6.11 -5.50
CA ARG A 108 -8.25 7.21 -5.70
C ARG A 108 -7.23 7.32 -4.60
N CYS A 109 -7.49 6.89 -3.38
CA CYS A 109 -6.53 7.04 -2.30
C CYS A 109 -6.45 5.81 -1.39
N THR A 110 -5.24 5.58 -0.90
CA THR A 110 -4.93 4.52 0.06
C THR A 110 -3.94 5.08 1.08
N VAL A 111 -4.31 5.02 2.35
CA VAL A 111 -3.47 5.37 3.49
C VAL A 111 -2.92 4.07 4.07
N LEU A 112 -1.60 3.98 4.11
CA LEU A 112 -0.87 2.84 4.63
C LEU A 112 -0.16 3.19 5.93
N ARG A 113 -0.03 2.20 6.81
CA ARG A 113 0.82 2.28 8.00
C ARG A 113 1.73 1.06 8.06
N THR A 114 3.01 1.26 8.32
CA THR A 114 4.00 0.18 8.48
C THR A 114 4.62 0.29 9.88
N PRO A 115 3.98 -0.27 10.93
CA PRO A 115 4.44 -0.13 12.31
C PRO A 115 5.89 -0.56 12.53
N GLY A 116 6.30 -1.66 11.89
CA GLY A 116 7.65 -2.20 11.99
C GLY A 116 8.72 -1.43 11.22
N TYR A 117 8.36 -0.32 10.56
CA TYR A 117 9.26 0.54 9.81
C TYR A 117 9.02 2.00 10.21
N HIS A 118 9.59 2.42 11.35
CA HIS A 118 9.46 3.78 11.90
C HIS A 118 8.03 4.25 12.17
N ASP A 119 7.08 3.31 12.38
CA ASP A 119 5.65 3.61 12.44
C ASP A 119 5.15 4.46 11.26
N LEU A 120 5.75 4.23 10.09
CA LEU A 120 5.57 5.02 8.88
C LEU A 120 4.11 5.07 8.45
N CYS A 121 3.61 6.27 8.18
CA CYS A 121 2.30 6.52 7.60
C CYS A 121 2.46 7.18 6.23
N GLU A 122 1.78 6.64 5.22
CA GLU A 122 1.89 7.13 3.85
C GLU A 122 0.52 7.27 3.20
N LEU A 123 0.34 8.32 2.41
CA LEU A 123 -0.81 8.53 1.55
C LEU A 123 -0.39 8.35 0.09
N PHE A 124 -1.06 7.41 -0.57
CA PHE A 124 -0.92 7.17 -1.99
C PHE A 124 -2.18 7.55 -2.74
N THR A 125 -2.04 8.08 -3.96
CA THR A 125 -3.17 8.42 -4.82
C THR A 125 -3.05 7.92 -6.26
N ALA A 126 -4.16 7.59 -6.90
CA ALA A 126 -4.20 7.15 -8.29
C ALA A 126 -4.18 8.34 -9.29
N GLY A 127 -3.32 8.26 -10.30
CA GLY A 127 -3.28 9.16 -11.47
C GLY A 127 -2.61 10.53 -11.24
N ALA A 128 -2.59 11.38 -12.29
CA ALA A 128 -1.89 12.68 -12.37
C ALA A 128 -2.43 13.79 -11.45
N ARG A 129 -3.27 13.47 -10.46
CA ARG A 129 -3.91 14.44 -9.57
C ARG A 129 -3.18 14.50 -8.22
N THR A 130 -1.90 14.83 -8.26
CA THR A 130 -1.14 15.24 -7.07
C THR A 130 -1.57 16.63 -6.58
N SER A 131 -2.25 17.42 -7.42
CA SER A 131 -2.99 18.61 -7.01
C SER A 131 -4.44 18.24 -6.69
N GLY A 132 -4.76 18.15 -5.40
CA GLY A 132 -6.15 18.15 -4.95
C GLY A 132 -6.84 19.38 -5.54
N SER A 133 -7.90 19.19 -6.31
CA SER A 133 -8.70 20.32 -6.78
C SER A 133 -9.36 20.96 -5.57
N MET A 134 -8.76 22.02 -5.03
CA MET A 134 -9.53 23.04 -4.31
C MET A 134 -10.39 23.70 -5.39
N LYS A 135 -11.65 23.27 -5.48
CA LYS A 135 -12.72 24.08 -6.05
C LYS A 135 -13.59 24.55 -4.91
#